data_AF-A0AB38LQ49-F1
#
_entry.id   AF-A0AB38LQ49-F1
#
_cell.length_a   1.000
_cell.length_b   1.000
_cell.length_c   1.000
_cell.angle_alpha   90.00
_cell.angle_beta   90.00
_cell.angle_gamma   90.00
#
_symmetry.space_group_name_H-M   'P 1'
#
loop_
_entity.id
_entity.type
_entity.pdbx_description
1 polymer ?
#
loop_
_entity_poly.entity_id
_entity_poly.type
_entity_poly.pdbx_seq_one_letter_code
_entity_poly.pdbx_strand_id
1 'polypeptide(L)'
;MSSSQSVQCFGKKKTATAVAHCKQGQGLIKVNGQPISLVQPEILRFKVYEPVLILGLDKFEREDEGKSMGQCGEWMGRHTAAHANLDIVFFGHESLTGFSSTAGVDIRVRVSGGGHTSQVYAIRQAIAKSIIAYYQKFVDEHSKNQLKQALVAYDRTLLVADNRRCEPKKFGGKGARSRFQKSYR
;
A
#
# COMPACT_ATOMS: atom_id res chain seq x y z
N MET A 1 -20.05 12.06 -24.43
CA MET A 1 -18.79 12.15 -23.67
C MET A 1 -18.79 11.04 -22.62
N SER A 2 -17.99 9.98 -22.81
CA SER A 2 -17.89 8.92 -21.81
C SER A 2 -17.20 9.49 -20.55
N SER A 3 -17.91 9.50 -19.42
CA SER A 3 -17.34 9.92 -18.14
C SER A 3 -16.22 8.95 -17.74
N SER A 4 -15.05 9.50 -17.41
CA SER A 4 -13.91 8.67 -16.98
C SER A 4 -14.22 7.99 -15.66
N GLN A 5 -14.05 6.66 -15.61
CA GLN A 5 -14.20 5.87 -14.39
C GLN A 5 -13.25 6.41 -13.31
N SER A 6 -13.81 7.00 -12.26
CA SER A 6 -13.03 7.60 -11.19
C SER A 6 -13.69 7.46 -9.83
N VAL A 7 -12.86 7.31 -8.81
CA VAL A 7 -13.27 7.20 -7.41
C VAL A 7 -12.42 8.11 -6.57
N GLN A 8 -13.04 8.79 -5.61
CA GLN A 8 -12.34 9.58 -4.60
C GLN A 8 -12.52 8.92 -3.24
N CYS A 9 -11.41 8.76 -2.51
CA CYS A 9 -11.38 8.16 -1.19
C CYS A 9 -10.58 9.03 -0.22
N PHE A 10 -10.85 8.84 1.08
CA PHE A 10 -10.18 9.59 2.15
C PHE A 10 -9.53 8.65 3.18
N GLY A 11 -8.30 9.00 3.57
CA GLY A 11 -7.60 8.47 4.73
C GLY A 11 -7.48 9.55 5.81
N LYS A 12 -7.61 9.16 7.08
CA LYS A 12 -7.55 10.11 8.20
C LYS A 12 -6.73 9.51 9.35
N LYS A 13 -5.73 10.24 9.83
CA LYS A 13 -4.97 9.89 11.04
C LYS A 13 -4.65 11.15 11.83
N LYS A 14 -5.11 11.22 13.08
CA LYS A 14 -5.03 12.46 13.88
C LYS A 14 -5.53 13.65 13.04
N THR A 15 -4.73 14.70 12.89
CA THR A 15 -5.05 15.88 12.09
C THR A 15 -4.68 15.75 10.60
N ALA A 16 -3.99 14.68 10.19
CA ALA A 16 -3.63 14.46 8.79
C ALA A 16 -4.82 13.89 8.00
N THR A 17 -5.06 14.50 6.85
CA THR A 17 -6.07 14.04 5.88
C THR A 17 -5.42 13.78 4.54
N ALA A 18 -5.66 12.58 4.00
CA ALA A 18 -5.19 12.16 2.68
C ALA A 18 -6.39 11.95 1.76
N VAL A 19 -6.37 12.56 0.60
CA VAL A 19 -7.39 12.40 -0.45
C VAL A 19 -6.75 11.66 -1.61
N ALA A 20 -7.29 10.49 -1.94
CA ALA A 20 -6.85 9.67 -3.07
C ALA A 20 -7.87 9.75 -4.20
N HIS A 21 -7.39 10.05 -5.41
CA HIS A 21 -8.16 9.94 -6.64
C HIS A 21 -7.66 8.73 -7.41
N CYS A 22 -8.55 7.75 -7.60
CA CYS A 22 -8.33 6.59 -8.46
C CYS A 22 -8.99 6.82 -9.80
N LYS A 23 -8.24 6.54 -10.87
CA LYS A 23 -8.72 6.51 -12.25
C LYS A 23 -8.22 5.24 -12.92
N GLN A 24 -8.92 4.77 -13.94
CA GLN A 24 -8.40 3.70 -14.78
C GLN A 24 -7.08 4.16 -15.45
N GLY A 25 -6.04 3.33 -15.43
CA GLY A 25 -4.71 3.71 -15.93
C GLY A 25 -3.67 2.59 -15.86
N GLN A 26 -2.39 2.95 -15.99
CA GLN A 26 -1.26 2.01 -16.10
C GLN A 26 -0.65 1.56 -14.77
N GLY A 27 -1.15 2.05 -13.64
CA GLY A 27 -0.66 1.69 -12.30
C GLY A 27 0.22 2.74 -11.64
N LEU A 28 0.09 4.01 -12.05
CA LEU A 28 0.94 5.09 -11.56
C LEU A 28 0.45 5.61 -10.20
N ILE A 29 1.29 5.47 -9.17
CA ILE A 29 1.00 5.99 -7.82
C ILE A 29 1.85 7.23 -7.52
N LYS A 30 1.18 8.36 -7.27
CA LYS A 30 1.82 9.64 -6.88
C LYS A 30 1.27 10.17 -5.57
N VAL A 31 2.15 10.68 -4.72
CA VAL A 31 1.83 11.39 -3.47
C VAL A 31 2.33 12.84 -3.61
N ASN A 32 1.43 13.82 -3.49
CA ASN A 32 1.74 15.25 -3.61
C ASN A 32 2.51 15.61 -4.91
N GLY A 33 2.32 14.86 -5.99
CA GLY A 33 3.01 15.07 -7.27
C GLY A 33 4.33 14.31 -7.43
N GLN A 34 4.90 13.79 -6.34
CA GLN A 34 6.08 12.93 -6.36
C GLN A 34 5.68 11.44 -6.41
N PRO A 35 6.54 10.55 -6.96
CA PRO A 35 6.29 9.11 -6.90
C PRO A 35 6.33 8.60 -5.45
N ILE A 36 5.56 7.54 -5.17
CA ILE A 36 5.48 6.89 -3.85
C ILE A 36 6.85 6.45 -3.28
N SER A 37 7.84 6.24 -4.16
CA SER A 37 9.22 5.91 -3.79
C SER A 37 9.94 6.99 -2.99
N LEU A 38 9.55 8.26 -3.18
CA LEU A 38 10.22 9.41 -2.59
C LEU A 38 9.49 9.96 -1.36
N VAL A 39 8.60 9.17 -0.75
CA VAL A 39 7.90 9.59 0.48
C VAL A 39 8.88 9.61 1.64
N GLN A 40 9.05 10.77 2.27
CA GLN A 40 9.83 10.94 3.49
C GLN A 40 8.97 10.72 4.74
N PRO A 41 9.51 10.14 5.83
CA PRO A 41 10.87 9.62 6.02
C PRO A 41 11.06 8.21 5.45
N GLU A 42 12.29 7.89 5.04
CA GLU A 42 12.64 6.63 4.37
C GLU A 42 12.29 5.38 5.18
N ILE A 43 12.46 5.44 6.51
CA ILE A 43 12.17 4.32 7.42
C ILE A 43 10.69 3.90 7.35
N LEU A 44 9.78 4.86 7.13
CA LEU A 44 8.34 4.61 7.09
C LEU A 44 7.83 4.33 5.67
N ARG A 45 8.71 4.29 4.68
CA ARG A 45 8.35 4.01 3.28
C ARG A 45 7.64 2.67 3.16
N PHE A 46 8.14 1.63 3.82
CA PHE A 46 7.53 0.29 3.82
C PHE A 46 6.06 0.30 4.25
N LYS A 47 5.68 1.17 5.19
CA LYS A 47 4.28 1.29 5.65
C LYS A 47 3.33 1.78 4.56
N VAL A 48 3.81 2.56 3.60
CA VAL A 48 3.01 3.04 2.47
C VAL A 48 2.83 1.93 1.42
N TYR A 49 3.83 1.05 1.25
CA TYR A 49 3.81 -0.05 0.29
C TYR A 49 2.99 -1.26 0.74
N GLU A 50 2.77 -1.45 2.04
CA GLU A 50 1.98 -2.58 2.56
C GLU A 50 0.69 -2.88 1.80
N PRO A 51 -0.26 -1.95 1.57
CA PRO A 51 -1.49 -2.27 0.85
C PRO A 51 -1.23 -2.71 -0.59
N VAL A 52 -0.16 -2.21 -1.22
CA VAL A 52 0.21 -2.59 -2.58
C VAL A 52 0.83 -3.99 -2.59
N LEU A 53 1.66 -4.32 -1.61
CA LEU A 53 2.29 -5.63 -1.48
C LEU A 53 1.28 -6.72 -1.13
N ILE A 54 0.32 -6.45 -0.24
CA ILE A 54 -0.72 -7.42 0.15
C ILE A 54 -1.61 -7.77 -1.05
N LEU A 55 -2.04 -6.76 -1.81
CA LEU A 55 -2.93 -6.95 -2.96
C LEU A 55 -2.18 -7.41 -4.22
N GLY A 56 -0.88 -7.16 -4.27
CA GLY A 56 0.02 -7.51 -5.35
C GLY A 56 0.49 -8.97 -5.32
N LEU A 57 0.05 -9.79 -4.37
CA LEU A 57 0.31 -11.25 -4.39
C LEU A 57 -0.76 -12.00 -5.19
N ASP A 58 -2.03 -11.58 -5.11
CA ASP A 58 -3.16 -12.32 -5.68
C ASP A 58 -3.32 -12.16 -7.21
N LYS A 59 -2.72 -11.11 -7.80
CA LYS A 59 -2.85 -10.83 -9.25
C LYS A 59 -1.75 -11.43 -10.12
N PHE A 60 -0.67 -11.96 -9.54
CA PHE A 60 0.37 -12.65 -10.31
C PHE A 60 0.04 -14.12 -10.59
N GLU A 61 -1.10 -14.63 -10.12
CA GLU A 61 -1.54 -16.01 -10.41
C GLU A 61 -2.45 -16.13 -11.64
N ARG A 62 -2.70 -15.07 -12.41
CA ARG A 62 -3.49 -15.17 -13.67
C ARG A 62 -2.92 -14.34 -14.79
N GLU A 63 -1.95 -14.92 -15.49
CA GLU A 63 -1.81 -14.99 -16.96
C GLU A 63 -0.43 -15.59 -17.26
N ASP A 64 -0.22 -16.88 -17.00
CA ASP A 64 0.87 -17.67 -17.64
C ASP A 64 0.72 -19.21 -17.52
N GLU A 65 -0.30 -19.74 -16.83
CA GLU A 65 -0.65 -21.18 -16.94
C GLU A 65 -1.72 -21.39 -18.01
N GLY A 66 -1.34 -21.22 -19.28
CA GLY A 66 -2.29 -21.35 -20.39
C GLY A 66 -1.70 -21.40 -21.79
N LYS A 67 -0.38 -21.54 -21.94
CA LYS A 67 0.24 -21.87 -23.23
C LYS A 67 1.02 -23.17 -23.09
N SER A 68 0.35 -24.25 -23.45
CA SER A 68 0.92 -25.43 -24.12
C SER A 68 2.41 -25.69 -23.83
N MET A 69 2.70 -26.40 -22.74
CA MET A 69 3.93 -27.17 -22.64
C MET A 69 3.77 -28.44 -23.51
N GLY A 70 3.67 -28.22 -24.81
CA GLY A 70 3.75 -29.23 -25.85
C GLY A 70 5.10 -29.05 -26.55
N GLN A 71 5.97 -30.05 -26.36
CA GLN A 71 7.26 -30.26 -27.04
C GLN A 71 8.45 -29.41 -26.60
N CYS A 72 9.06 -29.79 -25.48
CA CYS A 72 10.53 -29.82 -25.32
C CYS A 72 10.84 -30.76 -24.15
N GLY A 73 10.72 -32.06 -24.41
CA GLY A 73 10.78 -33.11 -23.40
C GLY A 73 11.36 -34.41 -23.95
N GLU A 74 12.37 -34.32 -24.80
CA GLU A 74 13.38 -35.35 -25.03
C GLU A 74 14.71 -34.60 -25.14
N TRP A 75 15.79 -35.16 -24.58
CA TRP A 75 17.11 -34.53 -24.36
C TRP A 75 17.30 -33.79 -23.04
N MET A 76 17.31 -34.55 -21.94
CA MET A 76 18.50 -34.55 -21.09
C MET A 76 18.46 -35.76 -20.17
N GLY A 77 19.18 -36.80 -20.58
CA GLY A 77 19.59 -37.87 -19.67
C GLY A 77 20.62 -37.33 -18.68
N ARG A 78 20.49 -37.81 -17.43
CA ARG A 78 21.55 -38.19 -16.47
C ARG A 78 22.83 -37.34 -16.45
N HIS A 79 23.16 -36.81 -15.28
CA HIS A 79 24.45 -36.99 -14.55
C HIS A 79 24.48 -35.97 -13.38
N THR A 80 24.11 -36.40 -12.16
CA THR A 80 25.01 -36.59 -11.00
C THR A 80 25.95 -35.42 -10.62
N ALA A 81 25.55 -34.73 -9.55
CA ALA A 81 26.31 -34.36 -8.35
C ALA A 81 27.63 -33.56 -8.43
N ALA A 82 27.65 -32.56 -7.54
CA ALA A 82 28.75 -32.13 -6.67
C ALA A 82 29.49 -30.82 -6.98
N HIS A 83 29.49 -29.98 -5.92
CA HIS A 83 30.51 -29.03 -5.48
C HIS A 83 30.54 -27.57 -5.97
N ALA A 84 30.52 -26.72 -4.93
CA ALA A 84 31.32 -25.52 -4.69
C ALA A 84 30.91 -24.18 -5.34
N ASN A 85 30.43 -23.30 -4.44
CA ASN A 85 30.90 -21.94 -4.15
C ASN A 85 31.30 -20.98 -5.27
N LEU A 86 30.80 -19.74 -5.08
CA LEU A 86 31.21 -18.46 -5.64
C LEU A 86 31.03 -18.33 -7.15
N ASP A 87 30.02 -17.55 -7.55
CA ASP A 87 30.28 -16.41 -8.43
C ASP A 87 29.10 -15.43 -8.43
N ILE A 88 29.41 -14.24 -7.91
CA ILE A 88 28.67 -13.00 -8.14
C ILE A 88 28.96 -12.64 -9.59
N VAL A 89 28.04 -12.96 -10.51
CA VAL A 89 28.06 -12.39 -11.86
C VAL A 89 26.79 -11.59 -12.06
N PHE A 90 27.00 -10.29 -11.92
CA PHE A 90 26.31 -9.24 -12.66
C PHE A 90 25.85 -9.74 -14.03
N PHE A 91 24.54 -9.90 -14.21
CA PHE A 91 23.94 -9.98 -15.52
C PHE A 91 22.63 -9.21 -15.49
N GLY A 92 22.44 -8.36 -16.50
CA GLY A 92 21.13 -7.85 -16.85
C GLY A 92 20.78 -6.51 -16.25
N HIS A 93 21.22 -5.46 -16.94
CA HIS A 93 20.48 -4.22 -17.06
C HIS A 93 19.06 -4.53 -17.59
N GLU A 94 18.16 -4.95 -16.70
CA GLU A 94 16.73 -4.84 -16.92
C GLU A 94 16.27 -3.55 -16.24
N SER A 95 15.81 -2.63 -17.09
CA SER A 95 15.10 -1.42 -16.73
C SER A 95 14.14 -1.67 -15.56
N LEU A 96 14.45 -1.11 -14.40
CA LEU A 96 13.67 -1.12 -13.15
C LEU A 96 12.34 -0.34 -13.24
N THR A 97 11.69 -0.33 -14.40
CA THR A 97 10.37 0.23 -14.63
C THR A 97 9.34 -0.89 -14.65
N GLY A 98 9.19 -1.61 -13.54
CA GLY A 98 8.36 -2.81 -13.53
C GLY A 98 7.67 -3.20 -12.23
N PHE A 99 7.73 -2.39 -11.17
CA PHE A 99 6.92 -2.68 -9.96
C PHE A 99 5.56 -1.98 -10.06
N SER A 100 4.76 -2.33 -11.08
CA SER A 100 3.38 -1.83 -11.24
C SER A 100 2.39 -2.87 -10.72
N SER A 101 2.27 -2.97 -9.39
CA SER A 101 1.46 -3.96 -8.68
C SER A 101 -0.05 -3.65 -8.71
N THR A 102 -0.47 -2.62 -9.44
CA THR A 102 -1.88 -2.28 -9.67
C THR A 102 -2.15 -2.16 -11.16
N ALA A 103 -2.05 -3.27 -11.90
CA ALA A 103 -2.47 -3.33 -13.29
C ALA A 103 -3.92 -2.80 -13.41
N GLY A 104 -4.09 -1.67 -14.10
CA GLY A 104 -5.37 -1.07 -14.45
C GLY A 104 -5.81 0.19 -13.70
N VAL A 105 -5.13 0.65 -12.63
CA VAL A 105 -5.57 1.83 -11.85
C VAL A 105 -4.42 2.80 -11.51
N ASP A 106 -4.59 4.06 -11.86
CA ASP A 106 -3.72 5.17 -11.45
C ASP A 106 -4.25 5.83 -10.17
N ILE A 107 -3.36 6.10 -9.21
CA ILE A 107 -3.70 6.67 -7.90
C ILE A 107 -2.92 7.96 -7.67
N ARG A 108 -3.64 9.06 -7.48
CA ARG A 108 -3.05 10.35 -7.07
C ARG A 108 -3.53 10.71 -5.68
N VAL A 109 -2.59 10.80 -4.74
CA VAL A 109 -2.86 11.15 -3.34
C VAL A 109 -2.38 12.57 -3.06
N ARG A 110 -3.23 13.38 -2.44
CA ARG A 110 -2.86 14.66 -1.83
C ARG A 110 -3.03 14.58 -0.32
N VAL A 111 -2.06 15.07 0.42
CA VAL A 111 -2.05 15.01 1.89
C VAL A 111 -1.83 16.39 2.46
N SER A 112 -2.61 16.73 3.48
CA SER A 112 -2.47 17.97 4.24
C SER A 112 -2.61 17.74 5.74
N GLY A 113 -1.97 18.62 6.52
CA GLY A 113 -1.99 18.60 7.99
C GLY A 113 -1.17 17.48 8.63
N GLY A 114 -1.14 17.48 9.97
CA GLY A 114 -0.39 16.53 10.78
C GLY A 114 1.13 16.64 10.62
N GLY A 115 1.85 15.61 11.09
CA GLY A 115 3.29 15.43 10.87
C GLY A 115 3.58 14.16 10.07
N HIS A 116 4.85 13.93 9.71
CA HIS A 116 5.26 12.87 8.78
C HIS A 116 4.65 11.50 9.06
N THR A 117 4.74 11.00 10.29
CA THR A 117 4.18 9.69 10.66
C THR A 117 2.66 9.65 10.45
N SER A 118 1.94 10.69 10.85
CA SER A 118 0.48 10.72 10.70
C SER A 118 0.05 10.79 9.24
N GLN A 119 0.82 11.52 8.42
CA GLN A 119 0.61 11.58 6.97
C GLN A 119 0.81 10.22 6.31
N VAL A 120 1.89 9.50 6.64
CA VAL A 120 2.16 8.16 6.12
C VAL A 120 1.00 7.20 6.38
N TYR A 121 0.49 7.14 7.62
CA TYR A 121 -0.65 6.29 7.95
C TYR A 121 -1.93 6.72 7.23
N ALA A 122 -2.13 8.02 6.99
CA ALA A 122 -3.27 8.51 6.22
C ALA A 122 -3.16 8.12 4.73
N ILE A 123 -1.97 8.20 4.12
CA ILE A 123 -1.71 7.78 2.74
C ILE A 123 -1.98 6.27 2.59
N ARG A 124 -1.38 5.47 3.48
CA ARG A 124 -1.56 4.01 3.55
C ARG A 124 -3.05 3.64 3.55
N GLN A 125 -3.83 4.31 4.40
CA GLN A 125 -5.27 4.08 4.49
C GLN A 125 -6.03 4.54 3.24
N ALA A 126 -5.65 5.67 2.66
CA ALA A 126 -6.29 6.20 1.46
C ALA A 126 -6.09 5.27 0.26
N ILE A 127 -4.88 4.73 0.06
CA ILE A 127 -4.55 3.80 -1.01
C ILE A 127 -5.40 2.52 -0.88
N ALA A 128 -5.39 1.87 0.29
CA ALA A 128 -6.15 0.64 0.52
C ALA A 128 -7.65 0.81 0.23
N LYS A 129 -8.27 1.86 0.78
CA LYS A 129 -9.69 2.17 0.52
C LYS A 129 -9.98 2.45 -0.93
N SER A 130 -9.07 3.15 -1.60
CA SER A 130 -9.27 3.59 -2.97
C SER A 130 -9.35 2.42 -3.95
N ILE A 131 -8.57 1.36 -3.71
CA ILE A 131 -8.63 0.12 -4.49
C ILE A 131 -9.96 -0.59 -4.24
N ILE A 132 -10.35 -0.84 -2.99
CA ILE A 132 -11.64 -1.48 -2.67
C ILE A 132 -12.82 -0.71 -3.29
N ALA A 133 -12.80 0.62 -3.20
CA ALA A 133 -13.88 1.45 -3.72
C ALA A 133 -13.93 1.48 -5.26
N TYR A 134 -12.80 1.24 -5.94
CA TYR A 134 -12.76 1.05 -7.38
C TYR A 134 -13.42 -0.28 -7.77
N TYR A 135 -13.02 -1.37 -7.11
CA TYR A 135 -13.60 -2.71 -7.34
C TYR A 135 -15.10 -2.76 -7.06
N GLN A 136 -15.54 -2.09 -5.99
CA GLN A 136 -16.96 -1.93 -5.65
C GLN A 136 -17.80 -1.37 -6.79
N LYS A 137 -17.24 -0.43 -7.58
CA LYS A 137 -18.01 0.31 -8.60
C LYS A 137 -17.89 -0.28 -10.00
N PHE A 138 -16.75 -0.87 -10.35
CA PHE A 138 -16.41 -1.12 -11.76
C PHE A 138 -16.07 -2.57 -12.11
N VAL A 139 -15.87 -3.47 -11.14
CA VAL A 139 -15.47 -4.86 -11.41
C VAL A 139 -16.53 -5.82 -10.91
N ASP A 140 -16.44 -6.25 -9.65
CA ASP A 140 -17.34 -7.24 -9.08
C ASP A 140 -17.30 -7.23 -7.53
N GLU A 141 -18.38 -7.72 -6.92
CA GLU A 141 -18.54 -7.73 -5.46
C GLU A 141 -17.73 -8.85 -4.78
N HIS A 142 -17.46 -9.95 -5.49
CA HIS A 142 -16.74 -11.09 -4.95
C HIS A 142 -15.25 -10.77 -4.74
N SER A 143 -14.56 -10.28 -5.77
CA SER A 143 -13.17 -9.82 -5.72
C SER A 143 -12.99 -8.73 -4.67
N LYS A 144 -13.94 -7.80 -4.56
CA LYS A 144 -13.91 -6.78 -3.50
C LYS A 144 -13.88 -7.43 -2.11
N ASN A 145 -14.71 -8.45 -1.86
CA ASN A 145 -14.76 -9.13 -0.57
C ASN A 145 -13.47 -9.91 -0.28
N GLN A 146 -12.88 -10.54 -1.29
CA GLN A 146 -11.55 -11.18 -1.18
C GLN A 146 -10.48 -10.16 -0.76
N LEU A 147 -10.36 -9.04 -1.48
CA LEU A 147 -9.38 -7.98 -1.18
C LEU A 147 -9.62 -7.38 0.21
N LYS A 148 -10.88 -7.16 0.57
CA LYS A 148 -11.26 -6.65 1.90
C LYS A 148 -10.85 -7.64 2.99
N GLN A 149 -11.07 -8.93 2.79
CA GLN A 149 -10.73 -9.96 3.76
C GLN A 149 -9.21 -10.09 3.93
N ALA A 150 -8.43 -10.07 2.84
CA ALA A 150 -6.97 -10.06 2.89
C ALA A 150 -6.42 -8.85 3.66
N LEU A 151 -6.93 -7.64 3.39
CA LEU A 151 -6.50 -6.43 4.08
C LEU A 151 -6.88 -6.42 5.57
N VAL A 152 -8.08 -6.90 5.91
CA VAL A 152 -8.54 -6.99 7.30
C VAL A 152 -7.78 -8.06 8.07
N ALA A 153 -7.44 -9.18 7.44
CA ALA A 153 -6.64 -10.25 8.04
C ALA A 153 -5.25 -9.76 8.43
N TYR A 154 -4.62 -8.91 7.59
CA TYR A 154 -3.35 -8.27 7.93
C TYR A 154 -3.51 -7.17 8.98
N ASP A 155 -4.32 -6.14 8.69
CA ASP A 155 -4.50 -5.00 9.59
C ASP A 155 -5.83 -4.27 9.32
N ARG A 156 -6.73 -4.31 10.31
CA ARG A 156 -8.02 -3.60 10.27
C ARG A 156 -7.88 -2.08 10.09
N THR A 157 -6.78 -1.47 10.53
CA THR A 157 -6.56 -0.02 10.46
C THR A 157 -6.30 0.49 9.03
N LEU A 158 -6.03 -0.40 8.08
CA LEU A 158 -5.96 -0.08 6.65
C LEU A 158 -7.29 0.42 6.10
N LEU A 159 -8.40 -0.07 6.65
CA LEU A 159 -9.75 0.30 6.22
C LEU A 159 -10.43 1.24 7.21
N VAL A 160 -10.30 0.98 8.50
CA VAL A 160 -10.95 1.78 9.55
C VAL A 160 -9.96 2.77 10.14
N ALA A 161 -10.35 4.05 10.25
CA ALA A 161 -9.48 5.06 10.81
C ALA A 161 -9.35 4.87 12.34
N ASP A 162 -8.15 5.10 12.85
CA ASP A 162 -7.90 5.11 14.30
C ASP A 162 -8.63 6.29 14.95
N ASN A 163 -9.43 5.99 15.98
CA ASN A 163 -10.27 6.96 16.69
C ASN A 163 -9.50 7.80 17.73
N ARG A 164 -8.25 7.45 18.06
CA ARG A 164 -7.53 8.05 19.19
C ARG A 164 -7.23 9.54 18.94
N ARG A 165 -7.58 10.39 19.93
CA ARG A 165 -7.38 11.85 19.94
C ARG A 165 -6.71 12.31 21.23
N CYS A 166 -6.08 13.49 21.20
CA CYS A 166 -5.49 14.07 22.40
C CYS A 166 -6.61 14.50 23.35
N GLU A 167 -6.58 13.98 24.56
CA GLU A 167 -7.49 14.42 25.62
C GLU A 167 -7.22 15.90 25.96
N PRO A 168 -8.27 16.73 26.14
CA PRO A 168 -8.11 18.12 26.53
C PRO A 168 -7.36 18.27 27.87
N LYS A 169 -6.59 19.36 28.00
CA LYS A 169 -5.90 19.70 29.25
C LYS A 169 -6.91 20.17 30.30
N LYS A 170 -6.81 19.65 31.52
CA LYS A 170 -7.56 20.12 32.70
C LYS A 170 -6.69 21.07 33.53
N PHE A 171 -7.32 21.96 34.30
CA PHE A 171 -6.62 22.87 35.20
C PHE A 171 -5.88 22.10 36.32
N GLY A 172 -4.88 22.73 36.94
CA GLY A 172 -4.14 22.15 38.07
C GLY A 172 -3.03 21.16 37.68
N GLY A 173 -2.46 21.32 36.49
CA GLY A 173 -1.33 20.52 36.03
C GLY A 173 -0.82 20.93 34.65
N LYS A 174 0.30 20.34 34.20
CA LYS A 174 0.90 20.66 32.90
C LYS A 174 0.19 19.95 31.73
N GLY A 175 -0.31 18.73 31.95
CA GLY A 175 -0.90 17.88 30.90
C GLY A 175 -2.35 17.46 31.17
N ALA A 176 -2.91 16.62 30.29
CA ALA A 176 -4.29 16.13 30.40
C ALA A 176 -4.55 15.36 31.71
N ARG A 177 -3.58 14.55 32.16
CA ARG A 177 -3.66 13.75 33.40
C ARG A 177 -2.59 14.08 34.44
N SER A 178 -1.53 14.79 34.04
CA SER A 178 -0.44 15.19 34.94
C SER A 178 -0.88 16.33 35.86
N ARG A 179 -0.57 16.23 37.16
CA ARG A 179 -0.79 17.26 38.19
C ARG A 179 0.54 17.89 38.61
N PHE A 180 0.51 19.13 39.10
CA PHE A 180 1.70 19.73 39.71
C PHE A 180 2.09 19.00 40.99
N GLN A 181 3.39 18.81 41.21
CA GLN A 181 3.93 18.22 42.45
C GLN A 181 3.58 19.13 43.63
N LYS A 182 3.13 18.54 44.74
CA LYS A 182 2.83 19.25 45.99
C LYS A 182 3.93 18.98 47.02
N SER A 183 4.28 19.99 47.80
CA SER A 183 5.06 19.87 49.04
C SER A 183 4.18 20.31 50.19
N TYR A 184 4.06 19.48 51.23
CA TYR A 184 3.31 19.83 52.44
C TYR A 184 4.26 20.44 53.48
N ARG A 185 3.70 21.24 54.39
CA ARG A 185 4.39 21.77 55.57
C ARG A 185 3.75 21.15 56.81
#